data_AF-A0A817MC80-F1
#
_entry.id   AF-A0A817MC80-F1
#
_cell.length_a   1.000
_cell.length_b   1.000
_cell.length_c   1.000
_cell.angle_alpha   90.00
_cell.angle_beta   90.00
_cell.angle_gamma   90.00
#
_symmetry.space_group_name_H-M   'P 1'
#
loop_
_entity.id
_entity.type
_entity.pdbx_description
1 polymer ?
#
loop_
_entity_poly.entity_id
_entity_poly.type
_entity_poly.pdbx_seq_one_letter_code
_entity_poly.pdbx_strand_id
1 'polypeptide(L)'
;EKFFAALEHPVVPVVLGRTNYSYFIPSSGYIDIRQFSTMSSLAQHLNETRYNKEKYLSYFSWKKDYVWGLNHFFTPFCDLCLRLHLDSKPNIIDNIHKWWFEDSCQEANILP
;
A
#
# COMPACT_ATOMS: atom_id res chain seq x y z
N GLU A 1 -4.35 11.13 -2.69
CA GLU A 1 -4.26 9.67 -2.95
C GLU A 1 -5.05 8.96 -1.85
N LYS A 2 -5.70 7.81 -2.13
CA LYS A 2 -6.73 7.21 -1.26
C LYS A 2 -6.14 6.48 -0.04
N PHE A 3 -5.04 5.76 -0.22
CA PHE A 3 -4.39 5.02 0.86
C PHE A 3 -3.89 5.98 1.94
N PHE A 4 -3.20 7.06 1.56
CA PHE A 4 -2.69 8.05 2.51
C PHE A 4 -3.80 8.79 3.24
N ALA A 5 -4.90 9.12 2.56
CA ALA A 5 -6.08 9.71 3.21
C ALA A 5 -6.69 8.79 4.27
N ALA A 6 -6.69 7.46 4.05
CA ALA A 6 -7.17 6.52 5.05
C ALA A 6 -6.28 6.49 6.32
N LEU A 7 -4.98 6.71 6.19
CA LEU A 7 -4.03 6.71 7.31
C LEU A 7 -4.19 7.89 8.26
N GLU A 8 -4.82 8.98 7.81
CA GLU A 8 -5.16 10.16 8.63
C GLU A 8 -6.32 9.89 9.59
N HIS A 9 -7.04 8.78 9.40
CA HIS A 9 -8.17 8.38 10.22
C HIS A 9 -7.87 7.10 11.03
N PRO A 10 -8.60 6.86 12.14
CA PRO A 10 -8.47 5.63 12.94
C PRO A 10 -9.22 4.46 12.28
N VAL A 11 -8.92 4.18 11.01
CA VAL A 11 -9.50 3.10 10.22
C VAL A 11 -8.41 2.15 9.72
N VAL A 12 -8.76 0.89 9.48
CA VAL A 12 -7.87 -0.09 8.85
C VAL A 12 -8.07 -0.03 7.33
N PRO A 13 -7.06 0.37 6.54
CA PRO A 13 -7.18 0.38 5.09
C PRO A 13 -7.31 -1.05 4.54
N VAL A 14 -8.33 -1.28 3.71
CA VAL A 14 -8.44 -2.46 2.86
C VAL A 14 -8.09 -2.02 1.44
N VAL A 15 -7.03 -2.59 0.87
CA VAL A 15 -6.42 -2.07 -0.35
C VAL A 15 -6.41 -3.08 -1.48
N LEU A 16 -6.60 -2.57 -2.69
CA LEU A 16 -6.38 -3.25 -3.95
C LEU A 16 -5.70 -2.27 -4.90
N GLY A 17 -4.45 -2.55 -5.26
CA GLY A 17 -3.67 -1.72 -6.16
C GLY A 17 -2.31 -2.35 -6.42
N ARG A 18 -1.58 -1.86 -7.44
CA ARG A 18 -0.25 -2.40 -7.82
C ARG A 18 0.87 -2.02 -6.86
N THR A 19 0.69 -0.98 -6.08
CA THR A 19 1.69 -0.44 -5.16
C THR A 19 2.12 -1.48 -4.12
N ASN A 20 3.41 -1.44 -3.76
CA ASN A 20 3.91 -2.10 -2.56
C ASN A 20 3.72 -1.16 -1.36
N TYR A 21 2.64 -1.35 -0.63
CA TYR A 21 2.26 -0.47 0.49
C TYR A 21 3.24 -0.57 1.67
N SER A 22 4.03 -1.64 1.74
CA SER A 22 5.08 -1.82 2.75
C SER A 22 6.23 -0.80 2.65
N TYR A 23 6.32 -0.05 1.54
CA TYR A 23 7.23 1.10 1.43
C TYR A 23 6.81 2.29 2.28
N PHE A 24 5.54 2.36 2.70
CA PHE A 24 5.00 3.52 3.43
C PHE A 24 4.71 3.20 4.89
N ILE A 25 4.12 2.04 5.18
CA ILE A 25 3.83 1.57 6.55
C ILE A 25 4.07 0.05 6.66
N PRO A 26 4.27 -0.50 7.86
CA PRO A 26 4.38 -1.95 8.04
C PRO A 26 3.18 -2.73 7.47
N SER A 27 3.43 -3.94 6.94
CA SER A 27 2.37 -4.79 6.37
C SER A 27 1.29 -5.22 7.37
N SER A 28 1.57 -5.11 8.66
CA SER A 28 0.58 -5.32 9.73
C SER A 28 -0.43 -4.18 9.87
N GLY A 29 -0.25 -3.05 9.18
CA GLY A 29 -1.09 -1.85 9.31
C GLY A 29 -2.23 -1.73 8.30
N TYR A 30 -2.35 -2.65 7.36
CA TYR A 30 -3.38 -2.65 6.31
C TYR A 30 -3.75 -4.08 5.91
N ILE A 31 -4.84 -4.22 5.18
CA ILE A 31 -5.31 -5.50 4.62
C ILE A 31 -5.16 -5.42 3.10
N ASP A 32 -4.21 -6.17 2.53
CA ASP A 32 -4.06 -6.29 1.09
C ASP A 32 -4.95 -7.41 0.57
N ILE A 33 -5.88 -7.07 -0.32
CA ILE A 33 -6.80 -8.03 -0.91
C ILE A 33 -6.02 -9.14 -1.63
N ARG A 34 -4.84 -8.83 -2.21
CA ARG A 34 -4.00 -9.80 -2.96
C ARG A 34 -3.44 -10.94 -2.12
N GLN A 35 -3.51 -10.85 -0.79
CA GLN A 35 -3.06 -11.91 0.12
C GLN A 35 -4.09 -13.05 0.29
N PHE A 36 -5.30 -12.87 -0.25
CA PHE A 36 -6.39 -13.82 -0.14
C PHE A 36 -6.57 -14.58 -1.45
N SER A 37 -6.77 -15.89 -1.37
CA SER A 37 -6.99 -16.74 -2.55
C SER A 37 -8.40 -16.62 -3.12
N THR A 38 -9.38 -16.18 -2.33
CA THR A 38 -10.78 -16.04 -2.74
C THR A 38 -11.47 -14.87 -2.04
N MET A 39 -12.51 -14.32 -2.67
CA MET A 39 -13.32 -13.25 -2.06
C MET A 39 -14.01 -13.71 -0.78
N SER A 40 -14.40 -14.99 -0.70
CA SER A 40 -14.96 -15.60 0.51
C SER A 40 -13.96 -15.61 1.67
N SER A 41 -12.68 -15.93 1.41
CA SER A 41 -11.63 -15.90 2.44
C SER A 41 -11.36 -14.49 2.95
N LEU A 42 -11.39 -13.47 2.06
CA LEU A 42 -11.32 -12.07 2.46
C LEU A 42 -12.53 -11.69 3.32
N ALA A 43 -13.74 -12.02 2.90
CA ALA A 43 -14.97 -11.70 3.63
C ALA A 43 -14.95 -12.32 5.04
N GLN A 44 -14.51 -13.58 5.16
CA GLN A 44 -14.34 -14.24 6.44
C GLN A 44 -13.32 -13.50 7.32
N HIS A 45 -12.15 -13.16 6.78
CA HIS A 45 -11.11 -12.45 7.54
C HIS A 45 -11.58 -11.07 8.01
N LEU A 46 -12.31 -10.33 7.17
CA LEU A 46 -12.90 -9.05 7.53
C LEU A 46 -13.95 -9.21 8.65
N ASN A 47 -14.76 -10.27 8.58
CA ASN A 47 -15.76 -10.57 9.61
C ASN A 47 -15.10 -10.91 10.95
N GLU A 48 -14.09 -11.77 10.95
CA GLU A 48 -13.30 -12.08 12.14
C GLU A 48 -12.62 -10.83 12.72
N THR A 49 -12.04 -9.98 11.85
CA THR A 49 -11.38 -8.73 12.26
C THR A 49 -12.38 -7.76 12.89
N ARG A 50 -13.60 -7.66 12.35
CA ARG A 50 -14.66 -6.83 12.90
C ARG A 50 -15.07 -7.26 14.31
N TYR A 51 -15.19 -8.58 14.56
CA TYR A 51 -15.70 -9.11 15.83
C TYR A 51 -14.61 -9.36 16.88
N ASN A 52 -13.36 -9.52 16.48
CA ASN A 52 -12.23 -9.65 17.38
C ASN A 52 -11.56 -8.29 17.62
N LYS A 53 -11.87 -7.67 18.76
CA LYS A 53 -11.34 -6.35 19.15
C LYS A 53 -9.80 -6.32 19.21
N GLU A 54 -9.16 -7.36 19.70
CA GLU A 54 -7.69 -7.42 19.79
C GLU A 54 -7.06 -7.47 18.41
N LYS A 55 -7.62 -8.29 17.51
CA LYS A 55 -7.21 -8.36 16.10
C LYS A 55 -7.41 -7.00 15.40
N TYR A 56 -8.53 -6.33 15.61
CA TYR A 56 -8.75 -4.98 15.05
C TYR A 56 -7.72 -3.97 15.57
N LEU A 57 -7.48 -3.95 16.88
CA LEU A 57 -6.55 -2.99 17.50
C LEU A 57 -5.09 -3.25 17.14
N SER A 58 -4.72 -4.50 16.85
CA SER A 58 -3.34 -4.84 16.47
C SER A 58 -2.90 -4.13 15.18
N TYR A 59 -3.82 -3.85 14.25
CA TYR A 59 -3.58 -3.08 13.02
C TYR A 59 -3.13 -1.64 13.27
N PHE A 60 -3.32 -1.10 14.47
CA PHE A 60 -2.90 0.26 14.83
C PHE A 60 -1.59 0.30 15.62
N SER A 61 -0.99 -0.85 15.93
CA SER A 61 0.24 -0.92 16.75
C SER A 61 1.40 -0.13 16.14
N TRP A 62 1.51 -0.13 14.81
CA TRP A 62 2.56 0.60 14.08
C TRP A 62 2.48 2.12 14.30
N LYS A 63 1.31 2.69 14.64
CA LYS A 63 1.21 4.14 14.90
C LYS A 63 1.96 4.59 16.16
N LYS A 64 2.41 3.66 17.01
CA LYS A 64 3.26 3.96 18.18
C LYS A 64 4.70 4.26 17.79
N ASP A 65 5.21 3.53 16.80
CA ASP A 65 6.63 3.55 16.44
C ASP A 65 6.91 4.45 15.21
N TYR A 66 5.87 4.81 14.46
CA TYR A 66 5.98 5.58 13.23
C TYR A 66 5.16 6.86 13.31
N VAL A 67 5.81 8.00 13.05
CA VAL A 67 5.13 9.29 12.91
C VAL A 67 4.64 9.42 11.46
N TRP A 68 3.33 9.15 11.24
CA TRP A 68 2.68 9.46 9.98
C TRP A 68 2.18 10.90 10.00
N GLY A 69 2.78 11.78 9.19
CA GLY A 69 2.37 13.17 9.07
C GLY A 69 3.14 13.91 7.99
N LEU A 70 2.50 14.92 7.40
CA LEU A 70 3.03 15.78 6.32
C LEU A 70 4.26 16.62 6.71
N ASN A 71 4.82 16.43 7.90
CA ASN A 71 6.03 17.11 8.38
C ASN A 71 7.33 16.46 7.91
N HIS A 72 7.32 15.72 6.81
CA HIS A 72 8.56 15.37 6.14
C HIS A 72 9.05 16.62 5.40
N PHE A 73 9.95 17.35 6.07
CA PHE A 73 10.77 18.45 5.54
C PHE A 73 11.58 18.09 4.27
N PHE A 74 11.42 16.88 3.74
CA PHE A 74 11.95 16.42 2.46
C PHE A 74 10.83 16.41 1.43
N THR A 75 10.92 17.33 0.48
CA THR A 75 10.05 17.28 -0.69
C THR A 75 10.38 16.00 -1.47
N PRO A 76 9.38 15.31 -2.06
CA PRO A 76 9.64 14.15 -2.93
C PRO A 76 10.60 14.48 -4.10
N PHE A 77 10.75 15.76 -4.43
CA PHE A 77 11.72 16.24 -5.42
C PHE A 77 13.17 16.19 -4.94
N CYS A 78 13.45 16.37 -3.64
CA CYS A 78 14.80 16.23 -3.10
C CYS A 78 15.28 14.77 -3.20
N ASP A 79 14.44 13.81 -2.81
CA ASP A 79 14.74 12.38 -2.94
C ASP A 79 14.90 11.97 -4.41
N LEU A 80 14.05 12.50 -5.30
CA LEU A 80 14.19 12.27 -6.73
C LEU A 80 15.52 12.83 -7.26
N CYS A 81 15.85 14.07 -6.91
CA CYS A 81 17.10 14.71 -7.31
C CYS A 81 18.32 13.92 -6.81
N LEU A 82 18.30 13.51 -5.54
CA LEU A 82 19.35 12.68 -4.94
C LEU A 82 19.51 11.36 -5.70
N ARG A 83 18.42 10.65 -5.99
CA ARG A 83 18.46 9.40 -6.76
C ARG A 83 18.98 9.61 -8.17
N LEU A 84 18.56 10.68 -8.86
CA LEU A 84 19.06 11.00 -10.21
C LEU A 84 20.57 11.24 -10.23
N HIS A 85 21.15 11.74 -9.14
CA HIS A 85 22.59 11.97 -9.02
C HIS A 85 23.37 10.74 -8.51
N LEU A 86 22.75 9.83 -7.77
CA LEU A 86 23.40 8.66 -7.18
C LEU A 86 23.23 7.36 -7.99
N ASP A 87 22.06 7.16 -8.62
CA ASP A 87 21.82 5.96 -9.42
C ASP A 87 22.54 6.06 -10.75
N SER A 88 23.49 5.16 -10.97
CA SER A 88 24.29 5.10 -12.20
C SER A 88 23.56 4.46 -13.39
N LYS A 89 22.37 3.89 -13.17
CA LYS A 89 21.59 3.20 -14.21
C LYS A 89 20.26 3.93 -14.46
N PRO A 90 20.05 4.46 -15.67
CA PRO A 90 18.75 5.03 -16.02
C PRO A 90 17.70 3.92 -16.13
N ASN A 91 16.53 4.13 -15.52
CA ASN A 91 15.35 3.32 -15.78
C ASN A 91 14.67 3.86 -17.04
N ILE A 92 14.88 3.20 -18.17
CA ILE A 92 14.30 3.58 -19.46
C ILE A 92 13.04 2.74 -19.70
N ILE A 93 11.93 3.40 -20.00
CA ILE A 93 10.67 2.77 -20.42
C ILE A 93 10.50 3.07 -21.91
N ASP A 94 10.77 2.08 -22.76
CA ASP A 94 10.78 2.26 -24.22
C ASP A 94 9.41 2.66 -24.78
N ASN A 95 8.34 2.11 -24.20
CA ASN A 95 6.97 2.43 -24.56
C ASN A 95 6.12 2.61 -23.31
N ILE A 96 5.89 3.87 -22.96
CA ILE A 96 5.09 4.24 -21.79
C ILE A 96 3.63 3.81 -21.91
N HIS A 97 3.07 3.78 -23.13
CA HIS A 97 1.69 3.33 -23.35
C HIS A 97 1.56 1.85 -23.01
N LYS A 98 2.44 1.02 -23.58
CA LYS A 98 2.47 -0.41 -23.30
C LYS A 98 2.69 -0.67 -21.81
N TRP A 99 3.71 -0.04 -21.22
CA TRP A 99 4.03 -0.22 -19.80
C TRP A 99 2.86 0.18 -18.87
N TRP A 100 2.12 1.24 -19.21
CA TRP A 100 1.06 1.76 -18.35
C TRP A 100 -0.33 1.22 -18.63
N PHE A 101 -0.67 0.81 -19.85
CA PHE A 101 -2.02 0.40 -20.22
C PHE A 101 -2.13 -1.09 -20.55
N GLU A 102 -1.05 -1.72 -21.00
CA GLU A 102 -1.08 -3.12 -21.47
C GLU A 102 -0.44 -4.04 -20.43
N ASP A 103 0.78 -3.74 -20.00
CA ASP A 103 1.53 -4.53 -19.01
C ASP A 103 1.13 -4.19 -17.54
N SER A 104 0.25 -3.21 -17.38
CA SER A 104 -0.18 -2.73 -16.07
C SER A 104 -1.36 -3.51 -15.49
N CYS A 105 -2.09 -4.29 -16.26
CA CYS A 105 -3.15 -5.12 -15.70
C CYS A 105 -2.54 -6.31 -14.96
N GLN A 106 -2.82 -6.44 -13.66
CA GLN A 106 -2.58 -7.69 -12.93
C GLN A 106 -3.92 -8.44 -12.87
N GLU A 107 -3.93 -9.72 -13.22
CA GLU A 107 -5.08 -10.57 -13.00
C GLU A 107 -5.40 -10.57 -11.50
N ALA A 108 -6.60 -10.11 -11.16
CA ALA A 108 -7.11 -10.28 -9.82
C ALA A 108 -7.50 -11.75 -9.69
N ASN A 109 -6.58 -12.60 -9.20
CA ASN A 109 -6.81 -14.03 -8.92
C ASN A 109 -7.96 -14.33 -7.92
N ILE A 110 -8.74 -13.31 -7.57
CA ILE A 110 -9.70 -13.26 -6.46
C ILE A 110 -11.08 -12.82 -6.96
N LEU A 111 -11.16 -12.28 -8.18
CA LEU A 111 -12.42 -11.96 -8.87
C LEU A 111 -12.73 -13.12 -9.82
N PRO A 112 -13.98 -13.61 -9.85
CA PRO A 112 -14.40 -14.65 -10.80
C PRO A 112 -14.29 -14.19 -12.26
#